data_AF-A0AAV2WDF7-F1
#
_entry.id   AF-A0AAV2WDF7-F1
#
_cell.length_a   1.000
_cell.length_b   1.000
_cell.length_c   1.000
_cell.angle_alpha   90.00
_cell.angle_beta   90.00
_cell.angle_gamma   90.00
#
_symmetry.space_group_name_H-M   'P 1'
#
loop_
_entity.id
_entity.type
_entity.pdbx_description
1 polymer ?
#
loop_
_entity_poly.entity_id
_entity_poly.type
_entity_poly.pdbx_seq_one_letter_code
_entity_poly.pdbx_strand_id
1 'polypeptide(L)'
;MDVLADGLWSYRLGQAAYALILPTVGTLLLVVGLVRRRAFNRWSSSDDDRLLAPDTRAGDDDTVTDPYDEFDGLPEDLPPVPSRPSGKGTVPIVVGVVLLVLGAAHVFSALVSSGRVQSTGNVAVGQCITAQAYDQGRMNSEPVDCRRSDATMELVSKGDGTATCPDGLRRSPIYPALTNEVRTHCFMLNLRENQCYAVSGTVAPTNCTEPAASIRVVRRVDGASEAVGCPADARVVSYTDPARVYCFVAP
;
A
#
# COMPACT_ATOMS: atom_id res chain seq x y z
N MET A 1 31.43 12.81 23.53
CA MET A 1 30.04 13.31 23.48
C MET A 1 29.30 12.30 22.63
N ASP A 2 28.91 11.18 23.23
CA ASP A 2 28.35 10.02 22.53
C ASP A 2 27.00 9.69 23.16
N VAL A 3 25.94 10.38 22.73
CA VAL A 3 24.54 10.11 23.18
C VAL A 3 23.52 10.33 22.05
N LEU A 4 23.91 10.26 20.77
CA LEU A 4 22.99 10.50 19.65
C LEU A 4 22.89 9.36 18.61
N ALA A 5 23.62 8.25 18.79
CA ALA A 5 23.61 7.13 17.85
C ALA A 5 22.50 6.08 18.11
N ASP A 6 21.82 6.10 19.26
CA ASP A 6 20.88 5.04 19.66
C ASP A 6 19.40 5.33 19.31
N GLY A 7 19.09 6.52 18.79
CA GLY A 7 17.73 6.94 18.48
C GLY A 7 17.16 6.45 17.14
N LEU A 8 18.03 6.08 16.18
CA LEU A 8 17.60 5.79 14.81
C LEU A 8 17.22 4.30 14.60
N TRP A 9 17.87 3.41 15.35
CA TRP A 9 17.55 1.97 15.34
C TRP A 9 16.28 1.64 16.12
N SER A 10 16.03 2.36 17.23
CA SER A 10 14.82 2.20 18.04
C SER A 10 13.54 2.63 17.29
N TYR A 11 13.63 3.66 16.43
CA TYR A 11 12.48 4.11 15.64
C TYR A 11 12.09 3.12 14.53
N ARG A 12 13.08 2.49 13.88
CA ARG A 12 12.84 1.50 12.81
C ARG A 12 12.41 0.13 13.35
N LEU A 13 12.94 -0.29 14.50
CA LEU A 13 12.46 -1.47 15.21
C LEU A 13 11.03 -1.26 15.75
N GLY A 14 10.72 -0.07 16.27
CA GLY A 14 9.38 0.27 16.76
C GLY A 14 8.30 0.20 15.67
N GLN A 15 8.60 0.69 14.46
CA GLN A 15 7.67 0.65 13.33
C GLN A 15 7.41 -0.78 12.82
N ALA A 16 8.44 -1.62 12.76
CA ALA A 16 8.31 -3.02 12.35
C ALA A 16 7.59 -3.87 13.42
N ALA A 17 7.86 -3.62 14.70
CA ALA A 17 7.18 -4.29 15.80
C ALA A 17 5.67 -3.96 15.82
N TYR A 18 5.30 -2.70 15.61
CA TYR A 18 3.89 -2.27 15.62
C TYR A 18 3.07 -2.93 14.49
N ALA A 19 3.67 -3.13 13.32
CA ALA A 19 3.04 -3.77 12.17
C ALA A 19 2.75 -5.27 12.38
N LEU A 20 3.49 -5.95 13.26
CA LEU A 20 3.30 -7.37 13.59
C LEU A 20 2.43 -7.59 14.84
N ILE A 21 2.47 -6.66 15.80
CA ILE A 21 1.70 -6.75 17.04
C ILE A 21 0.19 -6.60 16.80
N LEU A 22 -0.21 -5.65 15.94
CA LEU A 22 -1.64 -5.43 15.66
C LEU A 22 -2.37 -6.64 15.04
N PRO A 23 -1.85 -7.30 13.98
CA PRO A 23 -2.53 -8.47 13.42
C PRO A 23 -2.47 -9.68 14.35
N THR A 24 -1.38 -9.88 15.09
CA THR A 24 -1.26 -11.01 16.03
C THR A 24 -2.25 -10.88 17.19
N VAL A 25 -2.35 -9.68 17.80
CA VAL A 25 -3.35 -9.38 18.83
C VAL A 25 -4.77 -9.47 18.28
N GLY A 26 -5.03 -8.94 17.07
CA GLY A 26 -6.34 -9.04 16.41
C GLY A 26 -6.76 -10.50 16.16
N THR A 27 -5.83 -11.35 15.72
CA THR A 27 -6.09 -12.78 15.50
C THR A 27 -6.38 -13.50 16.81
N LEU A 28 -5.60 -13.22 17.87
CA LEU A 28 -5.82 -13.77 19.21
C LEU A 28 -7.21 -13.43 19.76
N LEU A 29 -7.62 -12.15 19.66
CA LEU A 29 -8.93 -11.70 20.11
C LEU A 29 -10.07 -12.33 19.30
N LEU A 30 -9.88 -12.51 18.00
CA LEU A 30 -10.86 -13.17 17.13
C LEU A 30 -11.02 -14.65 17.48
N VAL A 31 -9.92 -15.38 17.72
CA VAL A 31 -9.93 -16.79 18.14
C VAL A 31 -10.63 -16.94 19.49
N VAL A 32 -10.30 -16.10 20.48
CA VAL A 32 -10.97 -16.10 21.80
C VAL A 32 -12.46 -15.79 21.66
N GLY A 33 -12.83 -14.83 20.81
CA GLY A 33 -14.22 -14.48 20.52
C GLY A 33 -15.00 -15.64 19.90
N LEU A 34 -14.41 -16.36 18.93
CA LEU A 34 -15.02 -17.54 18.31
C LEU A 34 -15.17 -18.70 19.29
N VAL A 35 -14.17 -18.97 20.13
CA VAL A 35 -14.26 -20.03 21.15
C VAL A 35 -15.36 -19.73 22.16
N ARG A 36 -15.45 -18.49 22.66
CA ARG A 36 -16.52 -18.07 23.58
C ARG A 36 -17.90 -18.13 22.93
N ARG A 37 -18.02 -17.72 21.66
CA ARG A 37 -19.29 -17.80 20.93
C ARG A 37 -19.74 -19.24 20.70
N ARG A 38 -18.80 -20.15 20.38
CA ARG A 38 -19.09 -21.59 20.25
C ARG A 38 -19.54 -22.20 21.58
N ALA A 39 -18.89 -21.84 22.69
CA ALA A 39 -19.29 -22.31 24.02
C ALA A 39 -20.70 -21.81 24.40
N PHE A 40 -21.01 -20.55 24.11
CA PHE A 40 -22.33 -19.98 24.36
C PHE A 40 -23.43 -20.63 23.51
N ASN A 41 -23.19 -20.85 22.21
CA ASN A 41 -24.17 -21.50 21.33
C ASN A 41 -24.42 -22.97 21.70
N ARG A 42 -23.39 -23.69 22.20
CA ARG A 42 -23.59 -25.05 22.73
C ARG A 42 -24.45 -25.04 23.98
N TRP A 43 -24.24 -24.07 24.86
CA TRP A 43 -25.06 -23.92 26.07
C TRP A 43 -26.51 -23.57 25.71
N SER A 44 -26.76 -22.64 24.79
CA SER A 44 -28.14 -22.28 24.39
C SER A 44 -28.87 -23.45 23.73
N SER A 45 -28.20 -24.21 22.85
CA SER A 45 -28.79 -25.39 22.22
C SER A 45 -29.21 -26.45 23.25
N SER A 46 -28.37 -26.67 24.27
CA SER A 46 -28.68 -27.63 25.34
C SER A 46 -29.81 -27.17 26.27
N ASP A 47 -30.08 -25.87 26.34
CA ASP A 47 -31.18 -25.28 27.12
C ASP A 47 -32.50 -25.38 26.34
N ASP A 48 -32.45 -25.11 25.02
CA ASP A 48 -33.59 -25.30 24.11
C ASP A 48 -34.03 -26.78 24.09
N ASP A 49 -33.09 -27.73 24.01
CA ASP A 49 -33.40 -29.16 24.06
C ASP A 49 -34.03 -29.58 25.41
N ARG A 50 -33.70 -28.89 26.51
CA ARG A 50 -34.31 -29.10 27.83
C ARG A 50 -35.73 -28.53 27.93
N LEU A 51 -35.99 -27.39 27.30
CA LEU A 51 -37.30 -26.75 27.28
C LEU A 51 -38.27 -27.44 26.29
N LEU A 52 -37.73 -28.08 25.26
CA LEU A 52 -38.48 -28.82 24.24
C LEU A 52 -38.56 -30.32 24.51
N ALA A 53 -37.82 -30.84 25.49
CA ALA A 53 -37.98 -32.22 25.95
C ALA A 53 -39.44 -32.40 26.40
N PRO A 54 -40.22 -33.27 25.76
CA PRO A 54 -41.58 -33.54 26.21
C PRO A 54 -41.51 -34.13 27.62
N ASP A 55 -42.30 -33.60 28.54
CA ASP A 55 -42.54 -34.23 29.83
C ASP A 55 -43.13 -35.63 29.56
N THR A 56 -42.28 -36.65 29.52
CA THR A 56 -42.71 -38.05 29.50
C THR A 56 -43.18 -38.43 30.91
N ARG A 57 -44.27 -37.79 31.34
CA ARG A 57 -45.04 -38.16 32.53
C ARG A 57 -46.53 -37.89 32.31
N ALA A 58 -47.05 -38.51 31.25
CA ALA A 58 -48.46 -38.79 31.01
C ALA A 58 -48.44 -39.88 29.92
N GLY A 59 -48.81 -41.14 30.12
CA GLY A 59 -49.85 -41.70 30.97
C GLY A 59 -50.76 -42.50 30.04
N ASP A 60 -50.81 -43.82 30.25
CA ASP A 60 -51.87 -44.80 29.92
C ASP A 60 -51.33 -46.09 29.29
N ASP A 61 -51.32 -47.17 30.08
CA ASP A 61 -52.23 -48.29 29.77
C ASP A 61 -52.49 -49.12 31.05
N ASP A 62 -53.77 -49.43 31.23
CA ASP A 62 -54.40 -50.13 32.34
C ASP A 62 -53.93 -51.60 32.41
N THR A 63 -53.37 -52.02 33.54
CA THR A 63 -53.64 -53.37 34.07
C THR A 63 -53.54 -53.39 35.59
N VAL A 64 -54.68 -53.72 36.19
CA VAL A 64 -54.94 -53.99 37.61
C VAL A 64 -53.96 -55.03 38.17
N THR A 65 -53.28 -54.71 39.28
CA THR A 65 -53.13 -55.53 40.51
C THR A 65 -52.51 -54.66 41.63
N ASP A 66 -53.25 -54.46 42.71
CA ASP A 66 -52.89 -53.83 44.00
C ASP A 66 -52.36 -54.92 44.98
N PRO A 67 -51.89 -54.69 46.24
CA PRO A 67 -51.33 -53.52 46.94
C PRO A 67 -50.01 -53.84 47.72
N TYR A 68 -49.41 -52.80 48.33
CA TYR A 68 -48.34 -52.77 49.36
C TYR A 68 -46.87 -52.80 48.91
N ASP A 69 -46.23 -51.64 49.01
CA ASP A 69 -44.98 -51.38 49.77
C ASP A 69 -44.66 -49.89 49.58
N GLU A 70 -44.82 -49.02 50.59
CA GLU A 70 -43.81 -48.74 51.63
C GLU A 70 -42.46 -48.31 51.02
N PHE A 71 -41.98 -47.13 51.44
CA PHE A 71 -40.57 -46.75 51.63
C PHE A 71 -40.03 -45.53 50.86
N ASP A 72 -39.96 -44.43 51.62
CA ASP A 72 -38.82 -43.51 51.82
C ASP A 72 -37.88 -43.12 50.67
N GLY A 73 -37.68 -41.80 50.55
CA GLY A 73 -36.45 -41.20 50.05
C GLY A 73 -36.66 -40.19 48.93
N LEU A 74 -36.78 -38.90 49.26
CA LEU A 74 -36.37 -37.85 48.32
C LEU A 74 -34.84 -37.93 48.18
N PRO A 75 -34.27 -38.14 46.98
CA PRO A 75 -32.83 -37.98 46.80
C PRO A 75 -32.49 -36.48 46.86
N GLU A 76 -31.73 -36.09 47.87
CA GLU A 76 -31.08 -34.78 48.05
C GLU A 76 -29.92 -34.52 47.06
N ASP A 77 -29.98 -35.05 45.84
CA ASP A 77 -28.93 -34.85 44.83
C ASP A 77 -29.50 -34.21 43.57
N LEU A 78 -29.90 -32.94 43.68
CA LEU A 78 -30.03 -32.09 42.51
C LEU A 78 -28.62 -31.80 41.96
N PRO A 79 -28.31 -32.14 40.70
CA PRO A 79 -27.00 -31.84 40.12
C PRO A 79 -26.75 -30.32 40.12
N PRO A 80 -25.49 -29.87 40.30
CA PRO A 80 -25.17 -28.44 40.32
C PRO A 80 -25.67 -27.78 39.02
N VAL A 81 -26.52 -26.76 39.16
CA VAL A 81 -27.00 -25.96 38.02
C VAL A 81 -25.79 -25.37 37.31
N PRO A 82 -25.57 -25.66 36.01
CA PRO A 82 -24.43 -25.12 35.29
C PRO A 82 -24.51 -23.60 35.27
N SER A 83 -23.45 -22.94 35.76
CA SER A 83 -23.37 -21.48 35.81
C SER A 83 -23.39 -20.90 34.40
N ARG A 84 -24.34 -19.99 34.16
CA ARG A 84 -24.53 -19.30 32.88
C ARG A 84 -23.23 -18.56 32.50
N PRO A 85 -22.64 -18.81 31.33
CA PRO A 85 -21.45 -18.07 30.90
C PRO A 85 -21.80 -16.58 30.75
N SER A 86 -21.07 -15.73 31.49
CA SER A 86 -21.28 -14.29 31.49
C SER A 86 -20.68 -13.66 30.23
N GLY A 87 -21.56 -13.11 29.40
CA GLY A 87 -21.21 -12.16 28.34
C GLY A 87 -21.30 -12.70 26.91
N LYS A 88 -22.05 -11.97 26.08
CA LYS A 88 -22.10 -12.17 24.63
C LYS A 88 -20.71 -11.87 24.06
N GLY A 89 -20.06 -12.87 23.48
CA GLY A 89 -18.72 -12.78 22.85
C GLY A 89 -18.63 -11.82 21.66
N THR A 90 -19.62 -10.95 21.44
CA THR A 90 -19.69 -9.97 20.37
C THR A 90 -18.65 -8.87 20.52
N VAL A 91 -18.36 -8.44 21.76
CA VAL A 91 -17.39 -7.36 22.02
C VAL A 91 -15.96 -7.71 21.54
N PRO A 92 -15.37 -8.86 21.91
CA PRO A 92 -14.04 -9.21 21.41
C PRO A 92 -14.01 -9.48 19.89
N ILE A 93 -15.12 -9.90 19.29
CA ILE A 93 -15.22 -10.10 17.83
C ILE A 93 -15.18 -8.75 17.11
N VAL A 94 -15.96 -7.76 17.55
CA VAL A 94 -15.99 -6.42 16.93
C VAL A 94 -14.62 -5.75 17.05
N VAL A 95 -14.01 -5.78 18.24
CA VAL A 95 -12.66 -5.22 18.45
C VAL A 95 -11.62 -5.96 17.59
N GLY A 96 -11.68 -7.29 17.54
CA GLY A 96 -10.80 -8.11 16.69
C GLY A 96 -10.92 -7.76 15.21
N VAL A 97 -12.13 -7.64 14.67
CA VAL A 97 -12.37 -7.29 13.26
C VAL A 97 -11.89 -5.88 12.94
N VAL A 98 -12.13 -4.89 13.81
CA VAL A 98 -11.64 -3.52 13.59
C VAL A 98 -10.12 -3.48 13.55
N LEU A 99 -9.44 -4.18 14.47
CA LEU A 99 -7.98 -4.28 14.47
C LEU A 99 -7.44 -5.04 13.24
N LEU A 100 -8.16 -6.06 12.77
CA LEU A 100 -7.79 -6.81 11.57
C LEU A 100 -7.96 -5.99 10.30
N VAL A 101 -9.03 -5.18 10.18
CA VAL A 101 -9.26 -4.30 9.03
C VAL A 101 -8.24 -3.16 9.01
N LEU A 102 -7.97 -2.53 10.15
CA LEU A 102 -6.94 -1.49 10.27
C LEU A 102 -5.55 -2.07 9.97
N GLY A 103 -5.22 -3.24 10.54
CA GLY A 103 -3.97 -3.95 10.27
C GLY A 103 -3.85 -4.38 8.79
N ALA A 104 -4.91 -4.93 8.20
CA ALA A 104 -4.94 -5.34 6.81
C ALA A 104 -4.83 -4.14 5.86
N ALA A 105 -5.42 -2.98 6.17
CA ALA A 105 -5.26 -1.77 5.37
C ALA A 105 -3.80 -1.25 5.37
N HIS A 106 -3.11 -1.35 6.50
CA HIS A 106 -1.68 -1.05 6.59
C HIS A 106 -0.82 -2.07 5.83
N VAL A 107 -1.15 -3.36 5.93
CA VAL A 107 -0.46 -4.45 5.23
C VAL A 107 -0.73 -4.40 3.73
N PHE A 108 -1.94 -4.05 3.27
CA PHE A 108 -2.29 -3.91 1.86
C PHE A 108 -1.65 -2.66 1.24
N SER A 109 -1.59 -1.55 1.98
CA SER A 109 -0.81 -0.37 1.56
C SER A 109 0.67 -0.71 1.44
N ALA A 110 1.20 -1.50 2.39
CA ALA A 110 2.56 -2.01 2.33
C ALA A 110 2.76 -3.00 1.16
N LEU A 111 1.87 -3.97 0.93
CA LEU A 111 1.96 -4.98 -0.14
C LEU A 111 1.77 -4.39 -1.54
N VAL A 112 0.87 -3.41 -1.71
CA VAL A 112 0.74 -2.65 -2.96
C VAL A 112 1.99 -1.80 -3.21
N SER A 113 2.71 -1.38 -2.17
CA SER A 113 4.07 -0.83 -2.31
C SER A 113 5.18 -1.89 -2.46
N SER A 114 4.97 -3.14 -2.02
CA SER A 114 5.92 -4.27 -2.12
C SER A 114 5.84 -5.04 -3.44
N GLY A 115 4.84 -4.77 -4.30
CA GLY A 115 4.86 -5.17 -5.71
C GLY A 115 5.92 -4.42 -6.52
N ARG A 116 6.54 -3.39 -5.93
CA ARG A 116 7.82 -2.87 -6.41
C ARG A 116 8.89 -3.85 -5.96
N VAL A 117 9.42 -4.59 -6.92
CA VAL A 117 10.77 -5.16 -6.84
C VAL A 117 11.62 -4.16 -6.09
N GLN A 118 12.16 -4.56 -4.93
CA GLN A 118 13.18 -3.78 -4.24
C GLN A 118 14.41 -3.78 -5.16
N SER A 119 14.38 -2.94 -6.20
CA SER A 119 15.61 -2.56 -6.88
C SER A 119 16.41 -1.81 -5.84
N THR A 120 17.68 -2.15 -5.75
CA THR A 120 18.69 -1.36 -5.07
C THR A 120 18.86 -0.06 -5.86
N GLY A 121 17.90 0.85 -5.69
CA GLY A 121 17.62 2.04 -6.50
C GLY A 121 18.78 2.50 -7.39
N ASN A 122 18.73 2.12 -8.66
CA ASN A 122 19.59 2.63 -9.71
C ASN A 122 18.80 2.64 -11.00
N VAL A 123 18.39 3.84 -11.42
CA VAL A 123 17.82 4.05 -12.75
C VAL A 123 18.83 3.59 -13.82
N ALA A 124 18.37 2.79 -14.78
CA ALA A 124 19.15 2.35 -15.93
C ALA A 124 18.86 3.24 -17.15
N VAL A 125 19.72 3.17 -18.17
CA VAL A 125 19.46 3.87 -19.45
C VAL A 125 18.15 3.34 -20.04
N GLY A 126 17.30 4.25 -20.53
CA GLY A 126 15.94 3.97 -21.00
C GLY A 126 14.88 3.86 -19.90
N GLN A 127 15.25 4.02 -18.63
CA GLN A 127 14.30 4.06 -17.51
C GLN A 127 14.00 5.51 -17.11
N CYS A 128 12.82 5.72 -16.52
CA CYS A 128 12.37 7.05 -16.13
C CYS A 128 12.34 7.26 -14.61
N ILE A 129 12.45 8.52 -14.21
CA ILE A 129 12.22 9.00 -12.84
C ILE A 129 11.26 10.19 -12.89
N THR A 130 10.74 10.57 -11.71
CA THR A 130 9.86 11.73 -11.59
C THR A 130 10.64 13.05 -11.51
N ALA A 131 9.97 14.16 -11.84
CA ALA A 131 10.50 15.52 -11.64
C ALA A 131 11.01 15.73 -10.21
N GLN A 132 10.24 15.27 -9.22
CA GLN A 132 10.56 15.36 -7.80
C GLN A 132 11.83 14.55 -7.44
N ALA A 133 11.99 13.34 -7.99
CA ALA A 133 13.18 12.54 -7.74
C ALA A 133 14.45 13.21 -8.30
N TYR A 134 14.33 13.84 -9.47
CA TYR A 134 15.40 14.64 -10.06
C TYR A 134 15.73 15.88 -9.22
N ASP A 135 14.73 16.64 -8.78
CA ASP A 135 14.91 17.84 -7.93
C ASP A 135 15.63 17.55 -6.62
N GLN A 136 15.38 16.37 -6.05
CA GLN A 136 16.05 15.92 -4.83
C GLN A 136 17.53 15.53 -5.05
N GLY A 137 18.02 15.58 -6.29
CA GLY A 137 19.39 15.22 -6.64
C GLY A 137 19.72 13.74 -6.39
N ARG A 138 18.70 12.88 -6.34
CA ARG A 138 18.88 11.47 -5.96
C ARG A 138 19.41 10.65 -7.13
N MET A 139 20.69 10.32 -7.10
CA MET A 139 21.31 9.43 -8.09
C MET A 139 20.88 7.97 -7.98
N ASN A 140 20.47 7.54 -6.80
CA ASN A 140 19.96 6.19 -6.53
C ASN A 140 18.43 6.16 -6.53
N SER A 141 17.81 6.86 -7.47
CA SER A 141 16.35 6.92 -7.57
C SER A 141 15.79 5.58 -8.07
N GLU A 142 14.64 5.20 -7.51
CA GLU A 142 13.88 4.05 -8.00
C GLU A 142 13.26 4.39 -9.37
N PRO A 143 13.45 3.55 -10.39
CA PRO A 143 12.81 3.77 -11.67
C PRO A 143 11.29 3.68 -11.57
N VAL A 144 10.61 4.44 -12.41
CA VAL A 144 9.16 4.39 -12.60
C VAL A 144 8.84 4.08 -14.06
N ASP A 145 7.64 3.56 -14.33
CA ASP A 145 7.16 3.38 -15.70
C ASP A 145 7.12 4.73 -16.42
N CYS A 146 7.85 4.84 -17.54
CA CYS A 146 7.92 6.02 -18.41
C CYS A 146 6.56 6.46 -18.97
N ARG A 147 5.53 5.61 -18.92
CA ARG A 147 4.16 5.95 -19.35
C ARG A 147 3.39 6.75 -18.31
N ARG A 148 3.86 6.82 -17.07
CA ARG A 148 3.23 7.63 -16.02
C ARG A 148 3.36 9.11 -16.35
N SER A 149 2.32 9.88 -16.04
CA SER A 149 2.30 11.33 -16.30
C SER A 149 3.31 12.14 -15.48
N ASP A 150 3.76 11.60 -14.34
CA ASP A 150 4.76 12.23 -13.46
C ASP A 150 6.21 11.81 -13.78
N ALA A 151 6.42 10.88 -14.71
CA ALA A 151 7.73 10.39 -15.14
C ALA A 151 8.34 11.28 -16.22
N THR A 152 8.75 12.50 -15.87
CA THR A 152 9.19 13.51 -16.85
C THR A 152 10.67 13.44 -17.25
N MET A 153 11.45 12.56 -16.64
CA MET A 153 12.90 12.46 -16.84
C MET A 153 13.27 11.04 -17.25
N GLU A 154 13.83 10.85 -18.44
CA GLU A 154 14.32 9.57 -18.95
C GLU A 154 15.85 9.57 -18.92
N LEU A 155 16.47 8.55 -18.31
CA LEU A 155 17.92 8.43 -18.29
C LEU A 155 18.40 7.97 -19.68
N VAL A 156 19.24 8.76 -20.33
CA VAL A 156 19.74 8.45 -21.69
C VAL A 156 21.21 8.10 -21.72
N SER A 157 21.97 8.57 -20.73
CA SER A 157 23.39 8.22 -20.61
C SER A 157 23.82 8.23 -19.14
N LYS A 158 24.80 7.40 -18.83
CA LYS A 158 25.46 7.36 -17.53
C LYS A 158 26.96 7.14 -17.73
N GLY A 159 27.76 7.68 -16.82
CA GLY A 159 29.20 7.47 -16.80
C GLY A 159 29.78 7.76 -15.43
N ASP A 160 31.11 7.82 -15.35
CA ASP A 160 31.82 8.18 -14.14
C ASP A 160 31.61 9.66 -13.75
N GLY A 161 32.23 10.06 -12.65
CA GLY A 161 32.14 11.41 -12.11
C GLY A 161 32.66 12.48 -13.06
N THR A 162 33.38 12.14 -14.13
CA THR A 162 33.94 13.06 -15.15
C THR A 162 33.22 13.01 -16.50
N ALA A 163 32.32 12.05 -16.70
CA ALA A 163 31.61 11.84 -17.96
C ALA A 163 30.81 13.05 -18.44
N THR A 164 30.59 13.08 -19.75
CA THR A 164 29.82 14.10 -20.48
C THR A 164 28.49 13.52 -20.97
N CYS A 165 27.52 14.40 -21.21
CA CYS A 165 26.23 14.01 -21.81
C CYS A 165 26.37 13.80 -23.33
N PRO A 166 25.33 13.28 -24.01
CA PRO A 166 25.41 12.96 -25.45
C PRO A 166 25.75 14.14 -26.38
N ASP A 167 25.64 15.38 -25.89
CA ASP A 167 26.09 16.58 -26.58
C ASP A 167 27.58 16.92 -26.34
N GLY A 168 28.32 16.06 -25.63
CA GLY A 168 29.71 16.26 -25.27
C GLY A 168 29.92 17.26 -24.13
N LEU A 169 28.84 17.77 -23.51
CA LEU A 169 28.92 18.74 -22.43
C LEU A 169 28.71 18.09 -21.06
N ARG A 170 29.50 18.52 -20.08
CA ARG A 170 29.34 18.11 -18.68
C ARG A 170 28.17 18.82 -18.00
N ARG A 171 27.93 20.09 -18.38
CA ARG A 171 26.76 20.86 -17.99
C ARG A 171 25.97 21.19 -19.24
N SER A 172 25.18 20.23 -19.65
CA SER A 172 24.40 20.32 -20.87
C SER A 172 23.16 21.21 -20.65
N PRO A 173 22.84 22.14 -21.56
CA PRO A 173 21.63 22.94 -21.50
C PRO A 173 20.37 22.18 -21.96
N ILE A 174 20.53 21.05 -22.67
CA ILE A 174 19.43 20.31 -23.29
C ILE A 174 19.17 18.96 -22.61
N TYR A 175 20.23 18.24 -22.22
CA TYR A 175 20.23 17.08 -21.34
C TYR A 175 20.51 17.50 -19.88
N PRO A 176 19.49 17.59 -19.00
CA PRO A 176 19.72 17.87 -17.58
C PRO A 176 20.52 16.74 -16.94
N ALA A 177 21.50 17.08 -16.10
CA ALA A 177 22.44 16.11 -15.54
C ALA A 177 22.47 16.15 -14.01
N LEU A 178 22.46 14.97 -13.40
CA LEU A 178 22.86 14.78 -12.00
C LEU A 178 24.31 14.32 -11.99
N THR A 179 25.19 15.05 -11.30
CA THR A 179 26.63 14.75 -11.23
C THR A 179 27.13 14.76 -9.80
N ASN A 180 28.00 13.81 -9.45
CA ASN A 180 28.76 13.78 -8.21
C ASN A 180 30.20 13.32 -8.51
N GLU A 181 31.01 13.09 -7.48
CA GLU A 181 32.42 12.70 -7.65
C GLU A 181 32.61 11.34 -8.33
N VAL A 182 31.60 10.46 -8.31
CA VAL A 182 31.72 9.05 -8.72
C VAL A 182 30.98 8.77 -10.03
N ARG A 183 29.89 9.50 -10.31
CA ARG A 183 29.04 9.24 -11.49
C ARG A 183 28.36 10.50 -12.04
N THR A 184 27.98 10.39 -13.29
CA THR A 184 27.18 11.37 -14.04
C THR A 184 25.99 10.65 -14.66
N HIS A 185 24.79 11.15 -14.46
CA HIS A 185 23.55 10.68 -15.07
C HIS A 185 22.96 11.80 -15.91
N CYS A 186 22.83 11.58 -17.22
CA CYS A 186 22.27 12.54 -18.17
C CYS A 186 20.87 12.11 -18.56
N PHE A 187 19.93 13.05 -18.45
CA PHE A 187 18.52 12.81 -18.71
C PHE A 187 18.08 13.54 -19.98
N MET A 188 17.05 13.00 -20.61
CA MET A 188 16.23 13.67 -21.60
C MET A 188 14.84 13.86 -21.01
N LEU A 189 14.13 14.90 -21.46
CA LEU A 189 12.75 15.09 -21.06
C LEU A 189 11.86 13.98 -21.66
N ASN A 190 10.98 13.41 -20.83
CA ASN A 190 9.94 12.45 -21.20
C ASN A 190 8.55 13.08 -21.03
N LEU A 191 8.28 14.10 -21.83
CA LEU A 191 7.02 14.82 -21.81
C LEU A 191 6.02 14.18 -22.77
N ARG A 192 4.74 14.43 -22.56
CA ARG A 192 3.64 13.81 -23.30
C ARG A 192 2.90 14.87 -24.09
N GLU A 193 2.48 14.50 -25.30
CA GLU A 193 1.63 15.37 -26.12
C GLU A 193 0.33 15.74 -25.38
N ASN A 194 -0.16 16.94 -25.63
CA ASN A 194 -1.35 17.52 -25.02
C ASN A 194 -1.29 17.61 -23.50
N GLN A 195 -0.09 17.70 -22.92
CA GLN A 195 0.11 17.96 -21.50
C GLN A 195 0.84 19.28 -21.26
N CYS A 196 0.51 19.90 -20.12
CA CYS A 196 1.11 21.13 -19.66
C CYS A 196 2.11 20.87 -18.53
N TYR A 197 3.14 21.70 -18.49
CA TYR A 197 4.22 21.58 -17.54
C TYR A 197 4.56 22.94 -16.93
N ALA A 198 4.82 22.93 -15.63
CA ALA A 198 5.48 24.02 -14.93
C ALA A 198 6.99 23.83 -15.09
N VAL A 199 7.69 24.92 -15.44
CA VAL A 199 9.15 24.90 -15.60
C VAL A 199 9.76 25.80 -14.52
N SER A 200 10.27 25.18 -13.46
CA SER A 200 10.88 25.88 -12.33
C SER A 200 12.01 25.03 -11.75
N GLY A 201 13.18 25.11 -12.36
CA GLY A 201 14.33 24.23 -12.06
C GLY A 201 14.19 22.86 -12.72
N THR A 202 13.04 22.20 -12.57
CA THR A 202 12.66 20.99 -13.30
C THR A 202 11.38 21.20 -14.11
N VAL A 203 11.03 20.19 -14.90
CA VAL A 203 9.80 20.13 -15.69
C VAL A 203 8.83 19.17 -15.01
N ALA A 204 7.82 19.73 -14.34
CA ALA A 204 6.82 18.98 -13.60
C ALA A 204 5.44 19.11 -14.27
N PRO A 205 4.62 18.04 -14.31
CA PRO A 205 3.28 18.11 -14.89
C PRO A 205 2.39 19.06 -14.07
N THR A 206 1.53 19.80 -14.76
CA THR A 206 0.55 20.68 -14.14
C THR A 206 -0.70 20.77 -15.01
N ASN A 207 -1.78 21.36 -14.47
CA ASN A 207 -2.96 21.67 -15.28
C ASN A 207 -2.69 22.92 -16.12
N CYS A 208 -3.16 22.96 -17.38
CA CYS A 208 -2.90 24.07 -18.29
C CYS A 208 -3.49 25.40 -17.82
N THR A 209 -4.54 25.34 -16.99
CA THR A 209 -5.20 26.52 -16.41
C THR A 209 -4.50 27.05 -15.16
N GLU A 210 -3.52 26.32 -14.62
CA GLU A 210 -2.79 26.78 -13.43
C GLU A 210 -1.87 27.96 -13.81
N PRO A 211 -1.77 29.00 -12.96
CA PRO A 211 -0.85 30.11 -13.20
C PRO A 211 0.63 29.68 -13.33
N ALA A 212 0.99 28.53 -12.76
CA ALA A 212 2.32 27.96 -12.84
C ALA A 212 2.61 27.24 -14.17
N ALA A 213 1.59 26.99 -15.01
CA ALA A 213 1.79 26.36 -16.32
C ALA A 213 2.64 27.28 -17.20
N SER A 214 3.74 26.75 -17.74
CA SER A 214 4.69 27.53 -18.54
C SER A 214 4.72 27.09 -20.00
N ILE A 215 4.51 25.80 -20.26
CA ILE A 215 4.55 25.22 -21.61
C ILE A 215 3.48 24.15 -21.77
N ARG A 216 2.98 23.99 -23.00
CA ARG A 216 2.21 22.84 -23.46
C ARG A 216 2.94 22.12 -24.58
N VAL A 217 3.02 20.80 -24.51
CA VAL A 217 3.55 19.97 -25.60
C VAL A 217 2.46 19.76 -26.64
N VAL A 218 2.59 20.34 -27.82
CA VAL A 218 1.65 20.10 -28.93
C VAL A 218 2.08 18.97 -29.83
N ARG A 219 3.37 18.64 -29.83
CA ARG A 219 3.89 17.49 -30.58
C ARG A 219 5.19 16.96 -29.96
N ARG A 220 5.33 15.64 -30.00
CA ARG A 220 6.53 14.88 -29.67
C ARG A 220 6.79 13.89 -30.79
N VAL A 221 8.02 13.86 -31.30
CA VAL A 221 8.44 12.93 -32.34
C VAL A 221 9.67 12.18 -31.85
N ASP A 222 9.52 10.89 -31.57
CA ASP A 222 10.62 10.01 -31.20
C ASP A 222 11.35 9.50 -32.45
N GLY A 223 12.68 9.37 -32.40
CA GLY A 223 13.50 8.93 -33.53
C GLY A 223 13.78 10.01 -34.59
N ALA A 224 13.43 11.27 -34.34
CA ALA A 224 13.66 12.39 -35.25
C ALA A 224 14.51 13.49 -34.59
N SER A 225 15.30 14.19 -35.40
CA SER A 225 16.08 15.38 -35.03
C SER A 225 15.59 16.66 -35.72
N GLU A 226 14.61 16.53 -36.62
CA GLU A 226 14.03 17.65 -37.36
C GLU A 226 12.65 18.04 -36.80
N ALA A 227 12.33 19.33 -36.89
CA ALA A 227 11.09 19.94 -36.39
C ALA A 227 9.83 19.57 -37.19
N VAL A 228 9.67 18.30 -37.56
CA VAL A 228 8.63 17.84 -38.48
C VAL A 228 7.25 18.02 -37.84
N GLY A 229 6.43 18.87 -38.47
CA GLY A 229 5.05 19.09 -38.09
C GLY A 229 4.86 19.91 -36.81
N CYS A 230 5.88 20.65 -36.36
CA CYS A 230 5.68 21.71 -35.37
C CYS A 230 4.87 22.87 -36.02
N PRO A 231 3.93 23.50 -35.29
CA PRO A 231 3.29 24.72 -35.78
C PRO A 231 4.30 25.88 -35.81
N ALA A 232 4.01 26.92 -36.60
CA ALA A 232 4.96 28.00 -36.87
C ALA A 232 5.32 28.84 -35.62
N ASP A 233 4.42 28.92 -34.65
CA ASP A 233 4.59 29.62 -33.37
C ASP A 233 5.22 28.74 -32.28
N ALA A 234 5.49 27.46 -32.56
CA ALA A 234 6.08 26.58 -31.57
C ALA A 234 7.57 26.85 -31.34
N ARG A 235 7.96 26.84 -30.07
CA ARG A 235 9.35 26.67 -29.65
C ARG A 235 9.74 25.20 -29.81
N VAL A 236 10.79 24.95 -30.57
CA VAL A 236 11.29 23.59 -30.83
C VAL A 236 12.48 23.26 -29.92
N VAL A 237 12.49 22.04 -29.37
CA VAL A 237 13.66 21.44 -28.73
C VAL A 237 13.94 20.11 -29.40
N SER A 238 15.19 19.89 -29.80
CA SER A 238 15.64 18.64 -30.43
C SER A 238 16.76 18.00 -29.62
N TYR A 239 16.61 16.72 -29.36
CA TYR A 239 17.61 15.81 -28.83
C TYR A 239 18.23 15.04 -29.99
N THR A 240 19.54 14.80 -29.91
CA THR A 240 20.33 14.11 -30.93
C THR A 240 20.49 12.63 -30.63
N ASP A 241 20.57 12.25 -29.34
CA ASP A 241 20.81 10.88 -28.91
C ASP A 241 20.19 10.60 -27.52
N PRO A 242 19.16 9.74 -27.43
CA PRO A 242 18.36 9.26 -28.56
C PRO A 242 17.64 10.43 -29.24
N ALA A 243 17.42 10.33 -30.55
CA ALA A 243 16.76 11.38 -31.31
C ALA A 243 15.31 11.60 -30.82
N ARG A 244 14.96 12.82 -30.45
CA ARG A 244 13.60 13.21 -30.03
C ARG A 244 13.37 14.70 -30.23
N VAL A 245 12.21 15.05 -30.78
CA VAL A 245 11.80 16.44 -30.98
C VAL A 245 10.55 16.76 -30.17
N TYR A 246 10.53 17.93 -29.55
CA TYR A 246 9.37 18.52 -28.89
C TYR A 246 9.02 19.86 -29.52
N CYS A 247 7.73 20.06 -29.77
CA CYS A 247 7.16 21.35 -30.14
C CYS A 247 6.35 21.88 -28.95
N PHE A 248 6.75 23.04 -28.43
CA PHE A 248 6.12 23.69 -27.29
C PHE A 248 5.39 24.96 -27.71
N VAL A 249 4.21 25.18 -27.13
CA VAL A 249 3.48 26.45 -27.22
C VAL A 249 3.17 26.95 -25.81
N ALA A 250 2.62 28.17 -25.71
CA ALA A 250 2.04 28.65 -24.45
C ALA A 250 0.93 27.68 -23.97
N PRO A 251 0.72 27.56 -22.64
CA PRO A 251 -0.29 26.67 -22.05
C PRO A 251 -1.69 26.82 -22.64
#